data_AF-A0A1I7INY1-F1
#
_entry.id   AF-A0A1I7INY1-F1
#
_cell.length_a   1.000
_cell.length_b   1.000
_cell.length_c   1.000
_cell.angle_alpha   90.00
_cell.angle_beta   90.00
_cell.angle_gamma   90.00
#
_symmetry.space_group_name_H-M   'P 1'
#
loop_
_entity.id
_entity.type
_entity.pdbx_description
1 polymer ?
#
loop_
_entity_poly.entity_id
_entity_poly.type
_entity_poly.pdbx_seq_one_letter_code
_entity_poly.pdbx_strand_id
1 'polypeptide(L)' 'MDWRRENIPRIRLDRPWKRLLLPGLAIQWLIYMFPSGRYSAILFETRQARSPLMTYAFSAAFYLGLLALLGGALAAKP' A
#
# COMPACT_ATOMS: atom_id res chain seq x y z
N MET A 1 21.30 -7.12 -18.83
CA MET A 1 21.15 -6.20 -17.68
C MET A 1 19.81 -5.49 -17.84
N ASP A 2 18.76 -6.05 -17.24
CA ASP A 2 17.41 -5.47 -17.34
C ASP A 2 17.32 -4.22 -16.48
N TRP A 3 17.49 -3.05 -17.11
CA TRP A 3 17.22 -1.75 -16.52
C TRP A 3 15.73 -1.54 -16.20
N ARG A 4 14.85 -2.47 -16.59
CA ARG A 4 13.46 -2.58 -16.11
C ARG A 4 13.39 -3.19 -14.71
N ARG A 5 14.18 -2.68 -13.75
CA ARG A 5 13.83 -2.89 -12.34
C ARG A 5 12.60 -2.04 -12.08
N GLU A 6 11.45 -2.61 -12.42
CA GLU A 6 10.13 -2.03 -12.24
C GLU A 6 10.05 -1.50 -10.80
N ASN A 7 10.12 -0.19 -10.67
CA ASN A 7 9.97 0.51 -9.40
C ASN A 7 8.51 0.52 -8.93
N ILE A 8 7.70 -0.35 -9.55
CA ILE A 8 6.27 -0.44 -9.44
C ILE A 8 6.01 -1.85 -8.92
N PRO A 9 5.21 -2.01 -7.85
CA PRO A 9 4.69 -3.32 -7.50
C PRO A 9 4.04 -3.91 -8.76
N ARG A 10 4.36 -5.17 -9.11
CA ARG A 10 4.01 -5.82 -10.40
C ARG A 10 2.50 -6.07 -10.60
N ILE A 11 1.65 -5.19 -10.09
CA ILE A 11 0.20 -5.21 -10.14
C ILE A 11 -0.23 -4.46 -11.39
N ARG A 12 -0.87 -5.20 -12.29
CA ARG A 12 -1.57 -4.64 -13.44
C ARG A 12 -3.01 -4.33 -13.01
N LEU A 13 -3.51 -3.13 -13.30
CA LEU A 13 -4.91 -2.72 -13.06
C LEU A 13 -5.81 -3.08 -14.25
N ASP A 14 -5.76 -4.33 -14.71
CA ASP A 14 -6.50 -4.85 -15.86
C ASP A 14 -7.99 -5.13 -15.57
N ARG A 15 -8.38 -5.24 -14.29
CA ARG A 15 -9.74 -5.61 -13.87
C ARG A 15 -10.34 -4.55 -12.94
N PRO A 16 -11.66 -4.31 -13.00
CA PRO A 16 -12.30 -3.27 -12.19
C PRO A 16 -12.15 -3.49 -10.68
N TRP A 17 -12.18 -4.74 -10.20
CA TRP A 17 -11.97 -5.04 -8.78
C TRP A 17 -10.57 -4.67 -8.28
N LYS A 18 -9.57 -4.59 -9.17
CA LYS A 18 -8.21 -4.18 -8.77
C LYS A 18 -8.12 -2.70 -8.42
N ARG A 19 -9.16 -1.90 -8.70
CA ARG A 19 -9.27 -0.53 -8.17
C ARG A 19 -9.32 -0.50 -6.64
N LEU A 20 -9.73 -1.60 -5.99
CA LEU A 20 -9.62 -1.74 -4.54
C LEU A 20 -8.16 -1.74 -4.05
N LEU A 21 -7.18 -1.96 -4.93
CA LEU A 21 -5.76 -1.96 -4.54
C LEU A 21 -5.14 -0.55 -4.59
N LEU A 22 -5.87 0.45 -5.09
CA LEU A 22 -5.40 1.84 -5.16
C LEU A 22 -4.89 2.41 -3.83
N PRO A 23 -5.59 2.23 -2.68
CA PRO A 23 -5.04 2.72 -1.40
C PRO A 23 -3.70 2.07 -1.04
N GLY A 24 -3.54 0.75 -1.26
CA GLY A 24 -2.25 0.10 -1.02
C GLY A 24 -1.14 0.58 -1.95
N LEU A 25 -1.45 0.85 -3.22
CA LEU A 25 -0.50 1.44 -4.17
C LEU A 25 -0.09 2.85 -3.75
N ALA A 26 -1.04 3.67 -3.26
CA ALA A 26 -0.74 5.01 -2.75
C ALA A 26 0.14 4.96 -1.50
N ILE A 27 -0.13 4.05 -0.57
CA ILE A 27 0.70 3.84 0.63
C ILE A 27 2.12 3.42 0.24
N GLN A 28 2.26 2.47 -0.68
CA GLN A 28 3.59 2.03 -1.16
C GLN A 28 4.35 3.14 -1.88
N TRP A 29 3.64 3.99 -2.64
CA TRP A 29 4.22 5.15 -3.28
C TRP A 29 4.76 6.15 -2.23
N LEU A 30 4.03 6.37 -1.14
CA LEU A 30 4.49 7.22 -0.03
C LEU A 30 5.71 6.64 0.69
N ILE A 31 5.71 5.33 0.99
CA ILE A 31 6.88 4.64 1.57
C ILE A 31 8.10 4.78 0.67
N TYR A 32 7.90 4.74 -0.65
CA TYR A 32 8.98 4.90 -1.61
C TYR A 32 9.49 6.34 -1.72
N MET A 33 8.62 7.34 -1.61
CA MET A 33 8.98 8.76 -1.69
C MET A 33 9.63 9.29 -0.41
N PHE A 34 9.23 8.77 0.74
CA PHE A 34 9.67 9.25 2.05
C PHE A 34 10.22 8.11 2.92
N PRO A 35 11.26 7.39 2.46
CA PRO A 35 11.89 6.38 3.29
C PRO A 35 12.59 7.05 4.48
N SER A 36 12.60 6.40 5.63
CA SER A 36 13.11 6.98 6.87
C SER A 36 14.02 6.02 7.66
N GLY A 37 14.90 6.57 8.49
CA GLY A 37 15.75 5.79 9.40
C GLY A 37 17.13 5.41 8.83
N ARG A 38 17.71 4.34 9.39
CA ARG A 38 19.06 3.85 9.03
C ARG A 38 19.03 3.16 7.66
N TYR A 39 20.21 3.02 7.03
CA TYR A 39 20.35 2.38 5.71
C TYR A 39 19.64 1.02 5.59
N SER A 40 19.71 0.18 6.63
CA SER A 40 19.01 -1.11 6.66
C SER A 40 17.48 -0.98 6.63
N ALA A 41 16.93 0.04 7.29
CA ALA A 41 15.50 0.34 7.28
C ALA A 41 15.06 0.83 5.90
N ILE A 42 15.81 1.75 5.28
CA ILE A 42 15.54 2.25 3.92
C ILE A 42 15.51 1.10 2.91
N LEU A 43 16.45 0.16 2.99
CA LEU A 43 16.46 -1.03 2.13
C LEU A 43 15.23 -1.91 2.32
N PHE A 44 14.78 -2.07 3.57
CA PHE A 44 13.60 -2.86 3.90
C PHE A 44 12.31 -2.19 3.41
N GLU A 45 12.14 -0.89 3.67
CA GLU A 45 11.03 -0.07 3.17
C GLU A 45 10.95 -0.11 1.64
N THR A 46 12.10 0.01 0.96
CA THR A 46 12.17 -0.09 -0.50
C THR A 46 11.74 -1.47 -1.02
N ARG A 47 12.05 -2.55 -0.29
CA ARG A 47 11.57 -3.91 -0.65
C ARG A 47 10.07 -4.04 -0.45
N GLN A 48 9.52 -3.48 0.62
CA GLN A 48 8.08 -3.50 0.88
C GLN A 48 7.29 -2.67 -0.15
N ALA A 49 7.80 -1.50 -0.53
CA ALA A 49 7.17 -0.63 -1.54
C ALA A 49 7.07 -1.30 -2.92
N ARG A 50 7.98 -2.24 -3.23
CA ARG A 50 7.99 -2.99 -4.50
C ARG A 50 7.25 -4.34 -4.45
N SER A 51 6.78 -4.76 -3.27
CA SER A 51 6.17 -6.07 -3.10
C SER A 51 4.69 -6.05 -3.52
N PRO A 52 4.26 -6.86 -4.50
CA PRO A 52 2.85 -6.95 -4.85
C PRO A 52 1.99 -7.48 -3.70
N LEU A 53 2.55 -8.38 -2.87
CA LEU A 53 1.86 -8.90 -1.69
C LEU A 53 1.55 -7.78 -0.68
N MET A 54 2.51 -6.87 -0.48
CA MET A 54 2.32 -5.74 0.44
C MET A 54 1.23 -4.78 -0.03
N THR A 55 1.00 -4.65 -1.34
CA THR A 55 -0.12 -3.85 -1.85
C THR A 55 -1.47 -4.38 -1.38
N TYR A 56 -1.65 -5.72 -1.38
CA TYR A 56 -2.85 -6.35 -0.84
C TYR A 56 -2.97 -6.12 0.66
N ALA A 57 -1.87 -6.28 1.40
CA ALA A 57 -1.84 -6.07 2.84
C ALA A 57 -2.19 -4.62 3.22
N PHE A 58 -1.57 -3.63 2.57
CA PHE A 58 -1.85 -2.21 2.82
C PHE A 58 -3.28 -1.82 2.43
N SER A 59 -3.79 -2.35 1.30
CA SER A 59 -5.18 -2.10 0.90
C SER A 59 -6.17 -2.72 1.89
N ALA A 60 -5.93 -3.95 2.34
CA ALA A 60 -6.74 -4.61 3.35
C ALA A 60 -6.73 -3.84 4.67
N ALA A 61 -5.54 -3.44 5.15
CA ALA A 61 -5.40 -2.64 6.36
C ALA A 61 -6.15 -1.29 6.25
N PHE A 62 -6.05 -0.62 5.10
CA PHE A 62 -6.79 0.62 4.84
C PHE A 62 -8.31 0.41 4.94
N TYR A 63 -8.86 -0.62 4.29
CA TYR A 63 -10.30 -0.87 4.35
C TYR A 63 -10.79 -1.37 5.70
N LEU A 64 -10.00 -2.18 6.41
CA LEU A 64 -10.32 -2.57 7.79
C LEU A 64 -10.35 -1.36 8.71
N GLY A 65 -9.37 -0.47 8.60
CA GLY A 65 -9.34 0.79 9.34
C GLY A 65 -10.50 1.71 8.97
N LEU A 66 -10.83 1.83 7.69
CA LEU A 66 -11.97 2.61 7.21
C LEU A 66 -13.30 2.04 7.72
N LEU A 67 -13.47 0.72 7.71
CA LEU A 67 -14.68 0.06 8.21
C LEU A 67 -14.81 0.25 9.73
N ALA A 68 -13.72 0.14 10.48
CA ALA A 68 -13.71 0.42 11.91
C ALA A 68 -14.04 1.89 12.21
N LEU A 69 -13.49 2.82 11.43
CA LEU A 69 -13.77 4.25 11.54
C LEU A 69 -15.26 4.54 11.27
N LEU A 70 -15.81 4.00 10.18
CA LEU A 70 -17.22 4.18 9.82
C LEU A 70 -18.14 3.50 10.83
N GLY A 71 -17.82 2.29 11.28
CA GLY A 71 -18.58 1.57 12.29
C GLY A 71 -18.59 2.29 13.65
N GLY A 72 -17.44 2.81 14.07
CA GLY A 72 -17.32 3.66 15.25
C GLY A 72 -18.10 4.97 15.10
N ALA A 73 -18.02 5.63 13.93
CA ALA A 73 -18.77 6.85 13.65
C ALA A 73 -20.30 6.63 13.59
N LEU A 74 -20.75 5.47 13.13
CA LEU A 74 -22.16 5.09 13.12
C LEU A 74 -22.67 4.71 14.51
N ALA A 75 -21.84 4.11 15.35
CA ALA A 75 -22.16 3.79 16.75
C ALA A 75 -22.11 5.02 17.67
N ALA A 76 -21.36 6.07 17.29
CA ALA A 76 -21.24 7.31 18.04
C ALA A 76 -22.39 8.32 17.79
N LYS A 77 -23.45 7.90 17.09
CA LYS A 77 -24.62 8.74 16.85
C LYS A 77 -25.49 8.75 18.13
N PRO A 78 -25.76 9.93 18.75
CA PRO A 78 -26.58 10.03 19.95
C PRO A 78 -28.05 9.69 19.70
#